data_AF-A0A9Q0HII1-F1
#
_entry.id   AF-A0A9Q0HII1-F1
#
_cell.length_a   1.000
_cell.length_b   1.000
_cell.length_c   1.000
_cell.angle_alpha   90.00
_cell.angle_beta   90.00
_cell.angle_gamma   90.00
#
_symmetry.space_group_name_H-M   'P 1'
#
loop_
_entity.id
_entity.type
_entity.pdbx_description
1 polymer ?
#
loop_
_entity_poly.entity_id
_entity_poly.type
_entity_poly.pdbx_seq_one_letter_code
_entity_poly.pdbx_strand_id
1 'polypeptide(L)'
;MYLANINCDRYMTLVFFLQYSSINSQQYCLVRSVFSLLIFLLIELRKMGFINFSSHSIFLTSSSSSSSDTEIDVAHTLFGILGNASALFLYLVPTITFIRIIRSKSTEEFSGIPYVMTLLNCLLATWYGLPFVSSNNILLSTVNGAGAVIESVYVMMFIIYAPRKEKTKILALFTLVLVLFAVIAIVSIVALDGHARTLFCGFASSIFSILMYASPLAIMSLVITTKSVEYMPFSLSLFCFLSGTSFCIFGLLGRDPFVAVPNGSGSILGALQLIVYAIYRNNKGEGDETTQLLV
;
A
#
# COMPACT_ATOMS: atom_id res chain seq x y z
N MET A 1 35.86 13.59 -10.59
CA MET A 1 34.47 14.02 -10.27
C MET A 1 33.56 13.97 -11.49
N TYR A 2 33.69 12.93 -12.33
CA TYR A 2 32.78 12.59 -13.43
C TYR A 2 33.07 11.12 -13.71
N LEU A 3 32.24 10.20 -13.22
CA LEU A 3 32.13 8.76 -13.58
C LEU A 3 31.41 7.96 -12.46
N ALA A 4 30.22 8.39 -12.05
CA ALA A 4 29.37 7.61 -11.13
C ALA A 4 27.87 7.86 -11.34
N ASN A 5 27.44 8.10 -12.58
CA ASN A 5 26.03 8.42 -12.86
C ASN A 5 25.46 7.73 -14.11
N ILE A 6 25.91 6.50 -14.37
CA ILE A 6 25.30 5.63 -15.38
C ILE A 6 25.33 4.22 -14.77
N ASN A 7 24.19 3.71 -14.29
CA ASN A 7 23.80 2.28 -14.25
C ASN A 7 22.87 1.80 -13.10
N CYS A 8 22.01 2.62 -12.49
CA CYS A 8 20.90 2.05 -11.70
C CYS A 8 19.71 1.66 -12.60
N ASP A 9 19.26 2.58 -13.46
CA ASP A 9 18.15 2.34 -14.39
C ASP A 9 18.44 1.23 -15.39
N ARG A 10 19.68 1.12 -15.86
CA ARG A 10 20.06 0.13 -16.86
C ARG A 10 20.17 -1.28 -16.28
N TYR A 11 20.53 -1.43 -14.99
CA TYR A 11 20.59 -2.74 -14.32
C TYR A 11 19.21 -3.23 -13.90
N MET A 12 18.33 -2.37 -13.36
CA MET A 12 16.93 -2.77 -13.12
C MET A 12 16.24 -3.13 -14.45
N THR A 13 16.44 -2.32 -15.50
CA THR A 13 15.87 -2.62 -16.82
C THR A 13 16.47 -3.91 -17.42
N LEU A 14 17.78 -4.18 -17.29
CA LEU A 14 18.40 -5.41 -17.81
C LEU A 14 17.95 -6.67 -17.04
N VAL A 15 17.90 -6.61 -15.71
CA VAL A 15 17.44 -7.74 -14.88
C VAL A 15 15.96 -8.03 -15.17
N PHE A 16 15.15 -7.00 -15.41
CA PHE A 16 13.76 -7.18 -15.85
C PHE A 16 13.64 -7.69 -17.30
N PHE A 17 14.45 -7.20 -18.24
CA PHE A 17 14.43 -7.65 -19.64
C PHE A 17 14.84 -9.11 -19.78
N LEU A 18 15.82 -9.56 -19.00
CA LEU A 18 16.29 -10.95 -18.99
C LEU A 18 15.26 -11.91 -18.36
N GLN A 19 14.38 -11.43 -17.47
CA GLN A 19 13.28 -12.22 -16.90
C GLN A 19 12.00 -12.25 -17.80
N TYR A 20 11.96 -11.46 -18.88
CA TYR A 20 10.78 -11.16 -19.70
C TYR A 20 10.89 -11.51 -21.19
N SER A 21 11.93 -12.24 -21.63
CA SER A 21 12.13 -12.55 -23.07
C SER A 21 11.07 -13.47 -23.69
N SER A 22 10.15 -14.03 -22.89
CA SER A 22 9.11 -14.97 -23.33
C SER A 22 7.69 -14.40 -23.14
N ILE A 23 7.43 -13.16 -23.55
CA ILE A 23 6.12 -12.52 -23.40
C ILE A 23 5.55 -12.09 -24.76
N ASN A 24 4.31 -12.52 -25.05
CA ASN A 24 3.58 -12.19 -26.28
C ASN A 24 3.21 -10.70 -26.37
N SER A 25 3.08 -10.18 -27.60
CA SER A 25 2.84 -8.76 -27.94
C SER A 25 1.70 -8.09 -27.14
N GLN A 26 0.63 -8.82 -26.84
CA GLN A 26 -0.53 -8.31 -26.09
C GLN A 26 -0.26 -8.15 -24.57
N GLN A 27 0.60 -8.99 -23.99
CA GLN A 27 1.05 -8.88 -22.60
C GLN A 27 2.10 -7.77 -22.44
N TYR A 28 2.95 -7.55 -23.45
CA TYR A 28 3.86 -6.41 -23.51
C TYR A 28 3.09 -5.07 -23.50
N CYS A 29 1.95 -5.01 -24.20
CA CYS A 29 1.10 -3.82 -24.23
C CYS A 29 0.49 -3.49 -22.86
N LEU A 30 -0.04 -4.49 -22.13
CA LEU A 30 -0.65 -4.29 -20.81
C LEU A 30 0.40 -3.94 -19.74
N VAL A 31 1.53 -4.65 -19.71
CA VAL A 31 2.65 -4.34 -18.80
C VAL A 31 3.19 -2.95 -19.11
N ARG A 32 3.33 -2.59 -20.39
CA ARG A 32 3.69 -1.24 -20.83
C ARG A 32 2.64 -0.20 -20.45
N SER A 33 1.34 -0.50 -20.47
CA SER A 33 0.29 0.42 -20.02
C SER A 33 0.32 0.64 -18.52
N VAL A 34 0.52 -0.41 -17.72
CA VAL A 34 0.67 -0.30 -16.26
C VAL A 34 1.97 0.43 -15.90
N PHE A 35 3.08 0.13 -16.58
CA PHE A 35 4.33 0.87 -16.43
C PHE A 35 4.23 2.31 -16.94
N SER A 36 3.51 2.57 -18.03
CA SER A 36 3.23 3.93 -18.50
C SER A 36 2.34 4.68 -17.51
N LEU A 37 1.39 4.01 -16.84
CA LEU A 37 0.60 4.60 -15.77
C LEU A 37 1.44 4.86 -14.52
N LEU A 38 2.35 3.96 -14.16
CA LEU A 38 3.31 4.15 -13.06
C LEU A 38 4.30 5.28 -13.36
N ILE A 39 4.84 5.33 -14.58
CA ILE A 39 5.72 6.41 -15.06
C ILE A 39 4.94 7.72 -15.15
N PHE A 40 3.70 7.70 -15.63
CA PHE A 40 2.82 8.86 -15.66
C PHE A 40 2.49 9.34 -14.25
N LEU A 41 2.24 8.43 -13.31
CA LEU A 41 2.03 8.74 -11.90
C LEU A 41 3.31 9.29 -11.27
N LEU A 42 4.48 8.73 -11.56
CA LEU A 42 5.79 9.27 -11.13
C LEU A 42 6.07 10.65 -11.76
N ILE A 43 5.64 10.88 -13.00
CA ILE A 43 5.70 12.19 -13.69
C ILE A 43 4.70 13.18 -13.10
N GLU A 44 3.50 12.75 -12.71
CA GLU A 44 2.51 13.60 -12.06
C GLU A 44 2.89 13.88 -10.61
N LEU A 45 3.49 12.93 -9.89
CA LEU A 45 4.14 13.17 -8.59
C LEU A 45 5.31 14.16 -8.73
N ARG A 46 6.06 14.09 -9.85
CA ARG A 46 7.08 15.10 -10.20
C ARG A 46 6.47 16.47 -10.51
N LYS A 47 5.34 16.55 -11.21
CA LYS A 47 4.61 17.79 -11.54
C LYS A 47 3.88 18.40 -10.34
N MET A 48 3.39 17.60 -9.41
CA MET A 48 2.83 18.01 -8.12
C MET A 48 3.89 18.53 -7.13
N GLY A 49 5.17 18.60 -7.54
CA GLY A 49 6.24 19.26 -6.79
C GLY A 49 7.05 18.37 -5.84
N PHE A 50 6.79 17.06 -5.79
CA PHE A 50 7.46 16.16 -4.82
C PHE A 50 8.92 15.82 -5.15
N ILE A 51 9.39 15.99 -6.39
CA ILE A 51 10.78 15.70 -6.80
C ILE A 51 11.60 16.99 -7.04
N ASN A 52 10.93 18.14 -7.13
CA ASN A 52 11.59 19.45 -7.11
C ASN A 52 11.37 20.10 -5.75
N PHE A 53 11.99 19.54 -4.73
CA PHE A 53 12.21 20.26 -3.49
C PHE A 53 13.29 21.32 -3.76
N SER A 54 12.90 22.41 -4.42
CA SER A 54 13.74 23.59 -4.50
C SER A 54 13.89 24.12 -3.08
N SER A 55 15.13 24.23 -2.62
CA SER A 55 15.52 24.76 -1.31
C SER A 55 14.95 26.16 -1.01
N HIS A 56 14.28 26.80 -1.97
CA HIS A 56 13.62 28.09 -1.83
C HIS A 56 12.32 28.08 -1.00
N SER A 57 11.57 26.97 -0.95
CA SER A 57 10.31 26.92 -0.17
C SER A 57 10.55 26.81 1.33
N ILE A 58 11.71 26.30 1.75
CA ILE A 58 12.15 26.29 3.16
C ILE A 58 12.54 27.70 3.60
N PHE A 59 13.02 28.54 2.67
CA PHE A 59 13.56 29.85 3.00
C PHE A 59 12.49 30.93 3.19
N LEU A 60 11.28 30.77 2.63
CA LEU A 60 10.21 31.78 2.76
C LEU A 60 9.31 31.59 4.00
N THR A 61 9.36 30.44 4.67
CA THR A 61 8.70 30.24 5.98
C THR A 61 9.54 30.79 7.14
N SER A 62 10.76 31.26 6.87
CA SER A 62 11.73 31.73 7.87
C SER A 62 11.37 33.06 8.54
N SER A 63 10.33 33.76 8.09
CA SER A 63 10.05 35.12 8.58
C SER A 63 9.10 35.22 9.80
N SER A 64 8.49 34.13 10.29
CA SER A 64 7.57 34.26 11.45
C SER A 64 7.16 32.99 12.24
N SER A 65 7.93 31.89 12.23
CA SER A 65 7.63 30.69 13.06
C SER A 65 8.69 30.45 14.13
N SER A 66 8.28 29.91 15.29
CA SER A 66 9.22 29.47 16.33
C SER A 66 10.12 28.33 15.81
N SER A 67 11.35 28.21 16.32
CA SER A 67 12.28 27.15 15.87
C SER A 67 11.70 25.74 16.05
N SER A 68 10.90 25.53 17.10
CA SER A 68 10.25 24.24 17.39
C SER A 68 9.13 23.88 16.41
N ASP A 69 8.34 24.85 15.93
CA ASP A 69 7.25 24.57 14.99
C ASP A 69 7.81 24.12 13.63
N THR A 70 8.93 24.74 13.23
CA THR A 70 9.62 24.41 11.98
C THR A 70 10.19 22.99 12.01
N GLU A 71 10.72 22.54 13.15
CA GLU A 71 11.23 21.17 13.31
C GLU A 71 10.11 20.12 13.22
N ILE A 72 8.94 20.41 13.81
CA ILE A 72 7.76 19.52 13.74
C ILE A 72 7.26 19.39 12.31
N ASP A 73 7.19 20.49 11.55
CA ASP A 73 6.73 20.48 10.16
C ASP A 73 7.68 19.70 9.23
N VAL A 74 9.00 19.84 9.46
CA VAL A 74 10.03 19.07 8.76
C VAL A 74 9.89 17.58 9.08
N ALA A 75 9.79 17.22 10.35
CA ALA A 75 9.62 15.83 10.77
C ALA A 75 8.33 15.21 10.21
N HIS A 76 7.22 15.95 10.26
CA HIS A 76 5.93 15.55 9.70
C HIS A 76 6.06 15.22 8.21
N THR A 77 6.71 16.10 7.45
CA THR A 77 6.94 15.87 6.01
C THR A 77 7.84 14.67 5.76
N LEU A 78 8.94 14.53 6.50
CA LEU A 78 9.88 13.42 6.37
C LEU A 78 9.22 12.06 6.60
N PHE A 79 8.47 11.91 7.69
CA PHE A 79 7.77 10.66 7.99
C PHE A 79 6.64 10.38 6.99
N GLY A 80 5.98 11.41 6.47
CA GLY A 80 5.02 11.26 5.38
C GLY A 80 5.68 10.71 4.10
N ILE A 81 6.87 11.19 3.72
CA ILE A 81 7.64 10.70 2.57
C ILE A 81 8.10 9.24 2.76
N LEU A 82 8.64 8.92 3.95
CA LEU A 82 9.05 7.55 4.29
C LEU A 82 7.88 6.57 4.27
N GLY A 83 6.73 6.98 4.81
CA GLY A 83 5.48 6.24 4.75
C GLY A 83 5.03 6.01 3.31
N ASN A 84 5.06 7.06 2.47
CA ASN A 84 4.72 6.97 1.05
C ASN A 84 5.59 5.93 0.32
N ALA A 85 6.90 6.00 0.49
CA ALA A 85 7.84 5.08 -0.16
C ALA A 85 7.60 3.62 0.25
N SER A 86 7.40 3.37 1.54
CA SER A 86 7.17 2.02 2.08
C SER A 86 5.81 1.45 1.66
N ALA A 87 4.74 2.26 1.70
CA ALA A 87 3.41 1.84 1.27
C ALA A 87 3.33 1.59 -0.25
N LEU A 88 4.03 2.38 -1.08
CA LEU A 88 4.13 2.10 -2.52
C LEU A 88 4.77 0.73 -2.79
N PHE A 89 5.81 0.37 -2.04
CA PHE A 89 6.40 -0.96 -2.14
C PHE A 89 5.34 -2.04 -1.83
N LEU A 90 4.56 -1.87 -0.75
CA LEU A 90 3.50 -2.81 -0.37
C LEU A 90 2.43 -2.97 -1.46
N TYR A 91 1.97 -1.88 -2.08
CA TYR A 91 1.01 -1.93 -3.18
C TYR A 91 1.56 -2.62 -4.44
N LEU A 92 2.88 -2.63 -4.62
CA LEU A 92 3.51 -3.31 -5.75
C LEU A 92 3.77 -4.80 -5.50
N VAL A 93 3.72 -5.28 -4.25
CA VAL A 93 3.94 -6.71 -3.92
C VAL A 93 3.04 -7.65 -4.75
N PRO A 94 1.71 -7.42 -4.87
CA PRO A 94 0.84 -8.30 -5.64
C PRO A 94 1.13 -8.34 -7.14
N THR A 95 1.98 -7.45 -7.70
CA THR A 95 2.34 -7.46 -9.12
C THR A 95 2.87 -8.83 -9.54
N ILE A 96 3.66 -9.49 -8.68
CA ILE A 96 4.21 -10.83 -8.97
C ILE A 96 3.09 -11.86 -9.12
N THR A 97 2.08 -11.81 -8.25
CA THR A 97 0.88 -12.65 -8.32
C THR A 97 0.09 -12.39 -9.61
N PHE A 98 -0.12 -11.12 -9.98
CA PHE A 98 -0.86 -10.79 -11.20
C PHE A 98 -0.11 -11.16 -12.49
N ILE A 99 1.23 -11.10 -12.50
CA ILE A 99 2.03 -11.64 -13.61
C ILE A 99 1.76 -13.14 -13.78
N ARG A 100 1.67 -13.90 -12.68
CA ARG A 100 1.32 -15.33 -12.72
C ARG A 100 -0.09 -15.54 -13.29
N ILE A 101 -1.09 -14.80 -12.81
CA ILE A 101 -2.48 -14.85 -13.31
C ILE A 101 -2.54 -14.58 -14.83
N ILE A 102 -1.78 -13.58 -15.30
CA ILE A 102 -1.73 -13.22 -16.73
C ILE A 102 -1.07 -14.32 -17.57
N ARG A 103 -0.05 -15.00 -17.03
CA ARG A 103 0.65 -16.12 -17.70
C ARG A 103 -0.19 -17.38 -17.72
N SER A 104 -0.84 -17.74 -16.62
CA SER A 104 -1.71 -18.91 -16.51
C SER A 104 -3.10 -18.70 -17.11
N LYS A 105 -3.47 -17.45 -17.44
CA LYS A 105 -4.79 -17.06 -17.95
C LYS A 105 -5.93 -17.49 -17.03
N SER A 106 -5.63 -17.61 -15.74
CA SER A 106 -6.55 -18.06 -14.70
C SER A 106 -6.17 -17.37 -13.40
N THR A 107 -7.16 -17.06 -12.56
CA THR A 107 -6.92 -16.58 -11.19
C THR A 107 -6.45 -17.68 -10.25
N GLU A 108 -6.36 -18.92 -10.72
CA GLU A 108 -5.98 -20.10 -9.91
C GLU A 108 -6.82 -20.13 -8.63
N GLU A 109 -6.18 -20.30 -7.46
CA GLU A 109 -6.83 -20.27 -6.15
C GLU A 109 -6.72 -18.89 -5.47
N PHE A 110 -6.22 -17.87 -6.16
CA PHE A 110 -6.12 -16.52 -5.60
C PHE A 110 -7.50 -15.89 -5.42
N SER A 111 -7.71 -15.26 -4.28
CA SER A 111 -8.94 -14.52 -3.98
C SER A 111 -8.84 -13.06 -4.44
N GLY A 112 -9.89 -12.55 -5.08
CA GLY A 112 -9.98 -11.15 -5.50
C GLY A 112 -10.43 -10.18 -4.39
N ILE A 113 -10.94 -10.72 -3.26
CA ILE A 113 -11.51 -9.94 -2.16
C ILE A 113 -10.49 -8.94 -1.57
N PRO A 114 -9.24 -9.34 -1.27
CA PRO A 114 -8.27 -8.43 -0.67
C PRO A 114 -8.08 -7.15 -1.50
N TYR A 115 -7.99 -7.25 -2.83
CA TYR A 115 -7.79 -6.09 -3.70
C TYR A 115 -8.98 -5.12 -3.69
N VAL A 116 -10.21 -5.66 -3.67
CA VAL A 116 -11.42 -4.83 -3.59
C VAL A 116 -11.53 -4.14 -2.21
N MET A 117 -11.18 -4.83 -1.13
CA MET A 117 -11.19 -4.26 0.21
C MET A 117 -10.09 -3.22 0.41
N THR A 118 -8.88 -3.48 -0.10
CA THR A 118 -7.79 -2.49 -0.12
C THR A 118 -8.19 -1.26 -0.92
N LEU A 119 -8.84 -1.44 -2.08
CA LEU A 119 -9.37 -0.32 -2.86
C LEU A 119 -10.33 0.55 -2.05
N LEU A 120 -11.28 -0.03 -1.32
CA LEU A 120 -12.19 0.74 -0.45
C LEU A 120 -11.41 1.56 0.57
N ASN A 121 -10.44 0.93 1.24
CA ASN A 121 -9.61 1.61 2.24
C ASN A 121 -8.78 2.74 1.63
N CYS A 122 -8.17 2.51 0.47
CA CYS A 122 -7.44 3.52 -0.27
C CYS A 122 -8.34 4.70 -0.66
N LEU A 123 -9.55 4.45 -1.15
CA LEU A 123 -10.50 5.51 -1.52
C LEU A 123 -10.91 6.35 -0.30
N LEU A 124 -11.24 5.70 0.82
CA LEU A 124 -11.61 6.40 2.06
C LEU A 124 -10.45 7.21 2.65
N ALA A 125 -9.26 6.62 2.72
CA ALA A 125 -8.06 7.31 3.23
C ALA A 125 -7.63 8.46 2.30
N THR A 126 -7.78 8.29 0.99
CA THR A 126 -7.56 9.37 0.02
C THR A 126 -8.52 10.51 0.27
N TRP A 127 -9.82 10.21 0.36
CA TRP A 127 -10.85 11.22 0.58
C TRP A 127 -10.66 11.96 1.89
N TYR A 128 -10.33 11.23 2.96
CA TYR A 128 -10.01 11.82 4.25
C TYR A 128 -8.81 12.78 4.17
N GLY A 129 -7.74 12.39 3.48
CA GLY A 129 -6.52 13.18 3.35
C GLY A 129 -6.61 14.41 2.43
N LEU A 130 -7.73 14.61 1.73
CA LEU A 130 -7.91 15.79 0.87
C LEU A 130 -8.04 17.07 1.73
N PRO A 131 -7.48 18.21 1.26
CA PRO A 131 -7.35 19.42 2.07
C PRO A 131 -8.69 20.05 2.47
N PHE A 132 -9.78 19.75 1.76
CA PHE A 132 -11.12 20.19 2.13
C PHE A 132 -11.78 19.30 3.20
N VAL A 133 -11.26 18.10 3.46
CA VAL A 133 -11.77 17.18 4.50
C VAL A 133 -10.91 17.24 5.75
N SER A 134 -9.57 17.15 5.62
CA SER A 134 -8.64 17.28 6.72
C SER A 134 -7.42 18.14 6.33
N SER A 135 -6.96 18.97 7.27
CA SER A 135 -5.80 19.82 7.07
C SER A 135 -4.51 19.00 7.19
N ASN A 136 -3.48 19.37 6.42
CA ASN A 136 -2.12 18.82 6.50
C ASN A 136 -1.94 17.33 6.14
N ASN A 137 -2.97 16.62 5.70
CA ASN A 137 -2.89 15.18 5.40
C ASN A 137 -2.66 14.85 3.91
N ILE A 138 -2.16 15.79 3.10
CA ILE A 138 -2.01 15.58 1.65
C ILE A 138 -1.11 14.38 1.30
N LEU A 139 -0.07 14.12 2.10
CA LEU A 139 0.83 12.97 1.93
C LEU A 139 0.12 11.62 2.16
N LEU A 140 -0.93 11.58 2.98
CA LEU A 140 -1.79 10.41 3.10
C LEU A 140 -2.62 10.22 1.83
N SER A 141 -3.15 11.32 1.28
CA SER A 141 -3.94 11.29 0.04
C SER A 141 -3.12 10.85 -1.16
N THR A 142 -1.85 11.25 -1.27
CA THR A 142 -1.01 10.89 -2.43
C THR A 142 -0.76 9.39 -2.49
N VAL A 143 -0.35 8.76 -1.39
CA VAL A 143 -0.05 7.32 -1.40
C VAL A 143 -1.29 6.46 -1.54
N ASN A 144 -2.39 6.84 -0.89
CA ASN A 144 -3.63 6.08 -0.98
C ASN A 144 -4.31 6.29 -2.34
N GLY A 145 -4.17 7.47 -2.95
CA GLY A 145 -4.63 7.71 -4.30
C GLY A 145 -3.86 6.85 -5.31
N ALA A 146 -2.54 6.77 -5.17
CA ALA A 146 -1.70 5.85 -5.94
C ALA A 146 -2.13 4.39 -5.72
N GLY A 147 -2.34 3.98 -4.47
CA GLY A 147 -2.85 2.67 -4.10
C GLY A 147 -4.19 2.36 -4.75
N ALA A 148 -5.14 3.30 -4.73
CA ALA A 148 -6.45 3.13 -5.36
C ALA A 148 -6.33 2.89 -6.88
N VAL A 149 -5.42 3.59 -7.56
CA VAL A 149 -5.15 3.35 -8.99
C VAL A 149 -4.57 1.95 -9.20
N ILE A 150 -3.56 1.56 -8.43
CA ILE A 150 -2.92 0.24 -8.52
C ILE A 150 -3.94 -0.89 -8.24
N GLU A 151 -4.70 -0.78 -7.16
CA GLU A 151 -5.72 -1.76 -6.77
C GLU A 151 -6.86 -1.83 -7.80
N SER A 152 -7.26 -0.71 -8.41
CA SER A 152 -8.23 -0.75 -9.51
C SER A 152 -7.74 -1.57 -10.69
N VAL A 153 -6.44 -1.48 -11.03
CA VAL A 153 -5.82 -2.29 -12.09
C VAL A 153 -5.86 -3.77 -11.72
N TYR A 154 -5.50 -4.12 -10.48
CA TYR A 154 -5.55 -5.49 -9.99
C TYR A 154 -6.98 -6.06 -10.02
N VAL A 155 -7.97 -5.31 -9.55
CA VAL A 155 -9.38 -5.73 -9.59
C VAL A 155 -9.84 -5.95 -11.03
N MET A 156 -9.49 -5.05 -11.95
CA MET A 156 -9.83 -5.20 -13.38
C MET A 156 -9.19 -6.45 -13.99
N MET A 157 -7.90 -6.70 -13.71
CA MET A 157 -7.23 -7.93 -14.15
C MET A 157 -7.92 -9.17 -13.59
N PHE A 158 -8.31 -9.16 -12.31
CA PHE A 158 -9.01 -10.27 -11.68
C PHE A 158 -10.36 -10.53 -12.37
N ILE A 159 -11.15 -9.49 -12.65
CA ILE A 159 -12.44 -9.60 -13.35
C ILE A 159 -12.29 -10.14 -14.78
N ILE A 160 -11.16 -9.86 -15.44
CA ILE A 160 -10.86 -10.37 -16.80
C ILE A 160 -10.54 -11.87 -16.77
N TYR A 161 -9.70 -12.32 -15.83
CA TYR A 161 -9.18 -13.69 -15.81
C TYR A 161 -9.93 -14.67 -14.89
N ALA A 162 -10.83 -14.18 -14.02
CA ALA A 162 -11.56 -15.02 -13.09
C ALA A 162 -12.63 -15.90 -13.77
N PRO A 163 -12.90 -17.11 -13.25
CA PRO A 163 -14.02 -17.93 -13.68
C PRO A 163 -15.36 -17.23 -13.40
N ARG A 164 -16.41 -17.53 -14.18
CA ARG A 164 -17.70 -16.80 -14.16
C ARG A 164 -18.29 -16.61 -12.75
N LYS A 165 -18.20 -17.62 -11.88
CA LYS A 165 -18.72 -17.56 -10.49
C LYS A 165 -17.97 -16.51 -9.66
N GLU A 166 -16.64 -16.61 -9.58
CA GLU A 166 -15.81 -15.65 -8.84
C GLU A 166 -15.85 -14.26 -9.47
N LYS A 167 -15.85 -14.16 -10.80
CA LYS A 167 -15.98 -12.89 -11.51
C LYS A 167 -17.23 -12.13 -11.07
N THR A 168 -18.38 -12.80 -10.99
CA THR A 168 -19.65 -12.17 -10.60
C THR A 168 -19.60 -11.67 -9.15
N LYS A 169 -19.03 -12.48 -8.26
CA LYS A 169 -18.83 -12.11 -6.84
C LYS A 169 -17.92 -10.89 -6.69
N ILE A 170 -16.77 -10.88 -7.37
CA ILE A 170 -15.83 -9.76 -7.31
C ILE A 170 -16.41 -8.50 -7.96
N LEU A 171 -17.12 -8.63 -9.09
CA LEU A 171 -17.79 -7.48 -9.72
C LEU A 171 -18.89 -6.89 -8.83
N ALA A 172 -19.68 -7.73 -8.17
CA ALA A 172 -20.70 -7.30 -7.22
C ALA A 172 -20.06 -6.57 -6.02
N LEU A 173 -18.99 -7.14 -5.45
CA LEU A 173 -18.25 -6.52 -4.34
C LEU A 173 -17.61 -5.19 -4.74
N PHE A 174 -17.00 -5.12 -5.92
CA PHE A 174 -16.41 -3.90 -6.47
C PHE A 174 -17.46 -2.80 -6.64
N THR A 175 -18.62 -3.14 -7.22
CA THR A 175 -19.74 -2.21 -7.37
C THR A 175 -20.25 -1.73 -6.00
N LEU A 176 -20.40 -2.64 -5.04
CA LEU A 176 -20.80 -2.31 -3.67
C LEU A 176 -19.83 -1.32 -3.01
N VAL A 177 -18.52 -1.57 -3.13
CA VAL A 177 -17.47 -0.69 -2.59
C VAL A 177 -17.52 0.70 -3.23
N LEU A 178 -17.69 0.79 -4.55
CA LEU A 178 -17.80 2.09 -5.23
C LEU A 178 -19.05 2.86 -4.81
N VAL A 179 -20.19 2.17 -4.67
CA VAL A 179 -21.44 2.79 -4.18
C VAL A 179 -21.28 3.25 -2.75
N LEU A 180 -20.70 2.43 -1.87
CA LEU A 180 -20.45 2.78 -0.48
C LEU A 180 -19.55 4.02 -0.37
N PHE A 181 -18.45 4.04 -1.12
CA PHE A 181 -17.55 5.20 -1.18
C PHE A 181 -18.28 6.45 -1.68
N ALA A 182 -19.03 6.34 -2.78
CA ALA A 182 -19.79 7.46 -3.34
C ALA A 182 -20.81 8.03 -2.34
N VAL A 183 -21.54 7.15 -1.63
CA VAL A 183 -22.48 7.57 -0.58
C VAL A 183 -21.76 8.33 0.53
N ILE A 184 -20.64 7.80 1.05
CA ILE A 184 -19.85 8.45 2.10
C ILE A 184 -19.35 9.82 1.61
N ALA A 185 -18.80 9.89 0.39
CA ALA A 185 -18.29 11.11 -0.21
C ALA A 185 -19.40 12.17 -0.39
N ILE A 186 -20.56 11.78 -0.95
CA ILE A 186 -21.70 12.68 -1.16
C ILE A 186 -22.25 13.18 0.17
N VAL A 187 -22.51 12.29 1.14
CA VAL A 187 -22.98 12.68 2.48
C VAL A 187 -22.00 13.64 3.13
N SER A 188 -20.69 13.39 3.00
CA SER A 188 -19.67 14.25 3.59
C SER A 188 -19.67 15.67 3.04
N ILE A 189 -20.00 15.87 1.76
CA ILE A 189 -20.02 17.20 1.13
C ILE A 189 -21.38 17.89 1.29
N VAL A 190 -22.48 17.14 1.15
CA VAL A 190 -23.83 17.71 1.07
C VAL A 190 -24.44 17.94 2.45
N ALA A 191 -24.16 17.05 3.41
CA ALA A 191 -24.83 17.04 4.71
C ALA A 191 -23.96 17.53 5.86
N LEU A 192 -22.63 17.67 5.67
CA LEU A 192 -21.68 17.94 6.74
C LEU A 192 -20.71 19.07 6.38
N ASP A 193 -20.44 19.93 7.37
CA ASP A 193 -19.52 21.06 7.23
C ASP A 193 -18.36 21.02 8.22
N GLY A 194 -17.23 21.58 7.79
CA GLY A 194 -16.03 21.78 8.61
C GLY A 194 -15.64 20.55 9.43
N HIS A 195 -15.66 20.71 10.76
CA HIS A 195 -15.22 19.68 11.69
C HIS A 195 -16.08 18.41 11.66
N ALA A 196 -17.41 18.52 11.45
CA ALA A 196 -18.30 17.36 11.39
C ALA A 196 -17.95 16.47 10.19
N ARG A 197 -17.59 17.08 9.05
CA ARG A 197 -17.10 16.36 7.87
C ARG A 197 -15.79 15.63 8.16
N THR A 198 -14.83 16.29 8.82
CA THR A 198 -13.55 15.66 9.22
C THR A 198 -13.78 14.46 10.11
N LEU A 199 -14.61 14.58 11.15
CA LEU A 199 -14.92 13.47 12.06
C LEU A 199 -15.57 12.30 11.32
N PHE A 200 -16.60 12.56 10.52
CA PHE A 200 -17.32 11.52 9.77
C PHE A 200 -16.41 10.73 8.83
N CYS A 201 -15.62 11.43 8.01
CA CYS A 201 -14.68 10.79 7.09
C CYS A 201 -13.53 10.10 7.84
N GLY A 202 -13.04 10.70 8.93
CA GLY A 202 -12.00 10.13 9.78
C GLY A 202 -12.43 8.80 10.39
N PHE A 203 -13.60 8.75 11.03
CA PHE A 203 -14.16 7.50 11.57
C PHE A 203 -14.34 6.44 10.49
N ALA A 204 -14.94 6.81 9.34
CA ALA A 204 -15.10 5.86 8.24
C ALA A 204 -13.75 5.29 7.80
N SER A 205 -12.75 6.13 7.54
CA SER A 205 -11.41 5.69 7.14
C SER A 205 -10.77 4.79 8.20
N SER A 206 -10.74 5.22 9.47
CA SER A 206 -10.06 4.47 10.53
C SER A 206 -10.70 3.11 10.82
N ILE A 207 -12.04 3.01 10.83
CA ILE A 207 -12.74 1.74 11.06
C ILE A 207 -12.38 0.74 9.97
N PHE A 208 -12.47 1.14 8.69
CA PHE A 208 -12.13 0.25 7.59
C PHE A 208 -10.65 -0.14 7.58
N SER A 209 -9.74 0.78 7.90
CA SER A 209 -8.31 0.46 8.06
C SER A 209 -8.06 -0.57 9.16
N ILE A 210 -8.72 -0.43 10.32
CA ILE A 210 -8.57 -1.40 11.43
C ILE A 210 -9.14 -2.77 11.04
N LEU A 211 -10.29 -2.82 10.37
CA LEU A 211 -10.90 -4.07 9.92
C LEU A 211 -10.00 -4.85 8.96
N MET A 212 -9.23 -4.16 8.10
CA MET A 212 -8.28 -4.81 7.19
C MET A 212 -7.19 -5.61 7.92
N TYR A 213 -6.88 -5.27 9.18
CA TYR A 213 -5.90 -6.00 9.97
C TYR A 213 -6.34 -7.40 10.40
N ALA A 214 -7.61 -7.77 10.20
CA ALA A 214 -8.05 -9.15 10.38
C ALA A 214 -7.24 -10.14 9.53
N SER A 215 -6.88 -9.76 8.29
CA SER A 215 -6.09 -10.61 7.39
C SER A 215 -4.67 -10.90 7.90
N PRO A 216 -3.82 -9.90 8.21
CA PRO A 216 -2.49 -10.18 8.76
C PRO A 216 -2.54 -10.92 10.10
N LEU A 217 -3.57 -10.69 10.93
CA LEU A 217 -3.76 -11.44 12.17
C LEU A 217 -4.06 -12.93 11.91
N ALA A 218 -4.90 -13.23 10.92
CA ALA A 218 -5.16 -14.61 10.50
C ALA A 218 -3.89 -15.29 9.96
N ILE A 219 -3.06 -14.59 9.18
CA ILE A 219 -1.79 -15.11 8.70
C ILE A 219 -0.81 -15.36 9.86
N MET A 220 -0.75 -14.48 10.85
CA MET A 220 0.06 -14.72 12.06
C MET A 220 -0.40 -15.99 12.79
N SER A 221 -1.71 -16.17 12.98
CA SER A 221 -2.26 -17.38 13.58
C SER A 221 -1.89 -18.62 12.77
N LEU A 222 -1.95 -18.54 11.44
CA LEU A 222 -1.54 -19.62 10.55
C LEU A 222 -0.07 -19.99 10.76
N VAL A 223 0.85 -19.01 10.80
CA VAL A 223 2.28 -19.25 11.05
C VAL A 223 2.52 -19.91 12.41
N ILE A 224 1.81 -19.47 13.45
CA ILE A 224 1.94 -20.05 14.80
C ILE A 224 1.46 -21.50 14.83
N THR A 225 0.39 -21.82 14.11
CA THR A 225 -0.17 -23.17 14.02
C THR A 225 0.67 -24.10 13.14
N THR A 226 1.07 -23.65 11.94
CA THR A 226 1.85 -24.45 10.98
C THR A 226 3.34 -24.48 11.30
N LYS A 227 3.81 -23.63 12.21
CA LYS A 227 5.23 -23.45 12.55
C LYS A 227 6.09 -23.06 11.35
N SER A 228 5.49 -22.57 10.27
CA SER A 228 6.14 -22.22 9.00
C SER A 228 5.84 -20.78 8.61
N VAL A 229 6.87 -20.06 8.16
CA VAL A 229 6.79 -18.66 7.70
C VAL A 229 6.53 -18.52 6.19
N GLU A 230 6.16 -19.61 5.50
CA GLU A 230 5.96 -19.64 4.04
C GLU A 230 4.99 -18.55 3.54
N TYR A 231 3.91 -18.31 4.29
CA TYR A 231 2.87 -17.33 3.94
C TYR A 231 3.14 -15.92 4.48
N MET A 232 4.27 -15.71 5.18
CA MET A 232 4.64 -14.42 5.78
C MET A 232 6.10 -14.07 5.45
N PRO A 233 6.36 -13.52 4.25
CA PRO A 233 7.72 -13.14 3.88
C PRO A 233 8.23 -11.95 4.71
N PHE A 234 9.49 -12.04 5.15
CA PHE A 234 10.13 -11.02 5.99
C PHE A 234 10.00 -9.59 5.46
N SER A 235 10.27 -9.39 4.15
CA SER A 235 10.22 -8.06 3.54
C SER A 235 8.83 -7.44 3.63
N LEU A 236 7.78 -8.22 3.46
CA LEU A 236 6.40 -7.72 3.58
C LEU A 236 6.13 -7.22 5.01
N SER A 237 6.47 -8.03 6.01
CA SER A 237 6.31 -7.64 7.43
C SER A 237 7.14 -6.40 7.78
N LEU A 238 8.37 -6.29 7.26
CA LEU A 238 9.24 -5.15 7.48
C LEU A 238 8.66 -3.86 6.89
N PHE A 239 8.23 -3.89 5.63
CA PHE A 239 7.65 -2.70 4.99
C PHE A 239 6.29 -2.33 5.58
N CYS A 240 5.49 -3.30 6.05
CA CYS A 240 4.27 -3.05 6.83
C CYS A 240 4.60 -2.30 8.13
N PHE A 241 5.60 -2.77 8.88
CA PHE A 241 6.06 -2.12 10.11
C PHE A 241 6.57 -0.70 9.86
N LEU A 242 7.44 -0.51 8.85
CA LEU A 242 8.00 0.79 8.50
C LEU A 242 6.93 1.78 8.03
N SER A 243 6.01 1.33 7.19
CA SER A 243 4.87 2.14 6.73
C SER A 243 3.98 2.54 7.89
N GLY A 244 3.55 1.56 8.72
CA GLY A 244 2.69 1.81 9.87
C GLY A 244 3.32 2.74 10.90
N THR A 245 4.61 2.55 11.21
CA THR A 245 5.36 3.43 12.12
C THR A 245 5.45 4.84 11.56
N SER A 246 5.79 4.98 10.28
CA SER A 246 5.94 6.30 9.64
C SER A 246 4.63 7.07 9.63
N PHE A 247 3.52 6.44 9.22
CA PHE A 247 2.21 7.10 9.23
C PHE A 247 1.63 7.30 10.64
N CYS A 248 2.00 6.46 11.61
CA CYS A 248 1.66 6.69 13.02
C CYS A 248 2.33 7.98 13.53
N ILE A 249 3.65 8.12 13.31
CA ILE A 249 4.39 9.33 13.69
C ILE A 249 3.87 10.55 12.92
N PHE A 250 3.60 10.42 11.62
CA PHE A 250 2.96 11.45 10.80
C PHE A 250 1.64 11.93 11.45
N GLY A 251 0.73 11.01 11.80
CA GLY A 251 -0.52 11.35 12.47
C GLY A 251 -0.32 11.98 13.84
N LEU A 252 0.63 11.52 14.64
CA LEU A 252 0.94 12.11 15.96
C LEU A 252 1.45 13.55 15.83
N LEU A 253 2.35 13.81 14.88
CA LEU A 253 2.88 15.16 14.62
C LEU A 253 1.80 16.09 14.05
N GLY A 254 0.92 15.56 13.19
CA GLY A 254 -0.25 16.27 12.67
C GLY A 254 -1.39 16.44 13.69
N ARG A 255 -1.24 15.87 14.89
CA ARG A 255 -2.28 15.79 15.95
C ARG A 255 -3.59 15.17 15.44
N ASP A 256 -3.48 14.19 14.55
CA ASP A 256 -4.59 13.52 13.91
C ASP A 256 -4.74 12.07 14.41
N PRO A 257 -5.71 11.81 15.31
CA PRO A 257 -5.94 10.46 15.83
C PRO A 257 -6.47 9.49 14.77
N PHE A 258 -7.17 9.99 13.72
CA PHE A 258 -7.72 9.14 12.67
C PHE A 258 -6.65 8.55 11.76
N VAL A 259 -5.47 9.18 11.71
CA VAL A 259 -4.28 8.64 11.06
C VAL A 259 -3.43 7.87 12.07
N ALA A 260 -3.19 8.43 13.25
CA ALA A 260 -2.28 7.84 14.24
C ALA A 260 -2.75 6.46 14.75
N VAL A 261 -4.03 6.33 15.11
CA VAL A 261 -4.57 5.09 15.72
C VAL A 261 -4.51 3.89 14.77
N PRO A 262 -5.09 3.92 13.55
CA PRO A 262 -5.05 2.76 12.66
C PRO A 262 -3.63 2.42 12.24
N ASN A 263 -2.77 3.41 11.97
CA ASN A 263 -1.38 3.14 11.58
C ASN A 263 -0.55 2.63 12.77
N GLY A 264 -0.83 3.09 13.99
CA GLY A 264 -0.26 2.55 15.22
C GLY A 264 -0.65 1.08 15.45
N SER A 265 -1.91 0.72 15.24
CA SER A 265 -2.34 -0.69 15.26
C SER A 265 -1.61 -1.53 14.21
N GLY A 266 -1.46 -1.00 12.99
CA GLY A 266 -0.69 -1.66 11.92
C GLY A 266 0.79 -1.80 12.26
N SER A 267 1.39 -0.80 12.90
CA SER A 267 2.76 -0.83 13.39
C SER A 267 2.95 -1.93 14.45
N ILE A 268 2.04 -2.03 15.42
CA ILE A 268 2.09 -3.09 16.44
C ILE A 268 1.99 -4.46 15.79
N LEU A 269 1.05 -4.65 14.86
CA LEU A 269 0.90 -5.91 14.14
C LEU A 269 2.12 -6.23 13.28
N GLY A 270 2.69 -5.26 12.57
CA GLY A 270 3.93 -5.44 11.80
C GLY A 270 5.10 -5.84 12.69
N ALA A 271 5.24 -5.23 13.87
CA ALA A 271 6.25 -5.64 14.85
C ALA A 271 6.03 -7.08 15.33
N LEU A 272 4.79 -7.45 15.65
CA LEU A 272 4.46 -8.82 16.04
C LEU A 272 4.72 -9.82 14.89
N GLN A 273 4.42 -9.47 13.64
CA GLN A 273 4.76 -10.29 12.47
C GLN A 273 6.27 -10.52 12.36
N LEU A 274 7.09 -9.48 12.59
CA LEU A 274 8.56 -9.61 12.59
C LEU A 274 9.06 -10.51 13.73
N ILE A 275 8.47 -10.39 14.93
CA ILE A 275 8.81 -11.25 16.07
C ILE A 275 8.46 -12.71 15.78
N VAL A 276 7.23 -12.97 15.32
CA VAL A 276 6.78 -14.33 14.95
C VAL A 276 7.66 -14.91 13.84
N TYR A 277 8.01 -14.10 12.83
CA TYR A 277 8.94 -14.52 11.79
C TYR A 277 10.31 -14.91 12.37
N ALA A 278 10.87 -14.10 13.28
CA ALA A 278 12.17 -14.38 13.90
C ALA A 278 12.18 -15.68 14.71
N ILE A 279 11.06 -16.03 15.34
CA ILE A 279 10.90 -17.28 16.11
C ILE A 279 10.82 -18.50 15.17
N TYR A 280 10.01 -18.43 14.11
CA TYR A 280 9.71 -19.60 13.27
C TYR A 280 10.54 -19.73 11.97
N ARG A 281 11.38 -18.73 11.62
CA ARG A 281 12.19 -18.76 10.39
C ARG A 281 13.15 -19.96 10.27
N ASN A 282 13.56 -20.54 11.41
CA ASN A 282 14.49 -21.67 11.46
C ASN A 282 13.77 -23.01 11.67
N ASN A 283 12.45 -23.03 11.83
CA ASN A 283 11.66 -24.26 11.93
C ASN A 283 11.32 -24.81 10.54
N LYS A 284 12.31 -24.90 9.65
CA LYS A 284 12.19 -25.86 8.53
C LYS A 284 12.11 -27.23 9.19
N GLY A 285 10.98 -27.90 9.01
CA GLY A 285 10.66 -29.12 9.74
C GLY A 285 11.84 -30.07 9.86
N GLU A 286 12.03 -30.61 11.05
CA GLU A 286 12.66 -31.91 11.26
C GLU A 286 11.79 -32.95 10.52
N GLY A 287 11.98 -33.02 9.21
CA GLY A 287 11.40 -33.99 8.32
C GLY A 287 12.49 -34.92 7.83
N ASP A 288 12.60 -36.05 8.53
CA ASP A 288 12.95 -37.37 7.99
C ASP A 288 14.43 -37.78 7.91
N GLU A 289 15.08 -37.98 9.07
CA GLU A 289 16.24 -38.86 9.23
C GLU A 289 15.89 -40.19 9.94
N THR A 290 14.61 -40.56 10.02
CA THR A 290 14.16 -41.80 10.68
C THR A 290 13.29 -42.69 9.78
N THR A 291 13.45 -42.58 8.47
CA THR A 291 12.90 -43.55 7.48
C THR A 291 13.98 -44.05 6.51
N GLN A 292 15.16 -44.40 7.03
CA GLN A 292 16.17 -45.21 6.31
C GLN A 292 16.71 -46.41 7.12
N LEU A 293 16.09 -46.75 8.26
CA LEU A 293 16.49 -47.92 9.06
C LEU A 293 15.44 -48.99 9.25
N LEU A 294 14.21 -48.85 8.74
CA LEU A 294 13.21 -49.93 8.74
C LEU A 294 12.23 -49.77 7.57
N VAL A 295 12.63 -50.20 6.36
CA VAL A 295 11.91 -51.04 5.37
C VAL A 295 12.88 -51.35 4.23
#